data_AF-A0A557RJL9-F1
#
_entry.id   AF-A0A557RJL9-F1
#
_cell.length_a   1.000
_cell.length_b   1.000
_cell.length_c   1.000
_cell.angle_alpha   90.00
_cell.angle_beta   90.00
_cell.angle_gamma   90.00
#
_symmetry.space_group_name_H-M   'P 1'
#
loop_
_entity.id
_entity.type
_entity.pdbx_description
1 polymer ?
#
loop_
_entity_poly.entity_id
_entity_poly.type
_entity_poly.pdbx_seq_one_letter_code
_entity_poly.pdbx_strand_id
1 'polypeptide(L)'
;MSLNKIGRNDPTLGGPATAAIEELEQAIGDREFGSTEELQAFLDSFQFQRNHRCFEDFRGLSPDQMRQLLHFPLESPDVLQVSTVLESEPDAPLAQLFGLLAEAIGGKGLKPTAKGNFPRNPCREIMQAWRRLINLPPAQSAE
;
A
#
# COMPACT_ATOMS: atom_id res chain seq x y z
N MET A 1 14.71 -15.78 -53.90
CA MET A 1 14.76 -15.90 -52.43
C MET A 1 13.82 -14.86 -51.85
N SER A 2 12.71 -15.33 -51.31
CA SER A 2 11.62 -14.53 -50.76
C SER A 2 12.03 -13.91 -49.43
N LEU A 3 11.76 -12.62 -49.24
CA LEU A 3 11.60 -12.04 -47.92
C LEU A 3 10.11 -11.81 -47.70
N ASN A 4 9.55 -12.68 -46.86
CA ASN A 4 8.15 -12.75 -46.53
C ASN A 4 7.65 -11.47 -45.85
N LYS A 5 6.45 -11.07 -46.24
CA LYS A 5 5.53 -10.25 -45.46
C LYS A 5 5.37 -10.87 -44.06
N ILE A 6 5.76 -10.12 -43.03
CA ILE A 6 5.15 -10.16 -41.70
C ILE A 6 4.40 -8.82 -41.64
N GLY A 7 3.07 -8.73 -41.63
CA GLY A 7 2.12 -9.69 -41.09
C GLY A 7 1.42 -9.06 -39.90
N ARG A 8 0.50 -8.12 -40.21
CA ARG A 8 -0.72 -7.77 -39.46
C ARG A 8 -0.57 -6.94 -38.17
N ASN A 9 -1.25 -5.79 -38.21
CA ASN A 9 -1.88 -5.06 -37.11
C ASN A 9 -2.08 -5.89 -35.84
N ASP A 10 -1.42 -5.49 -34.76
CA ASP A 10 -1.81 -5.88 -33.40
C ASP A 10 -2.82 -4.82 -32.91
N PRO A 11 -4.10 -5.16 -32.67
CA PRO A 11 -5.12 -4.19 -32.28
C PRO A 11 -5.03 -3.76 -30.80
N THR A 12 -3.99 -4.17 -30.07
CA THR A 12 -3.87 -4.02 -28.60
C THR A 12 -3.04 -2.81 -28.14
N LEU A 13 -2.69 -1.89 -29.04
CA LEU A 13 -1.96 -0.65 -28.70
C LEU A 13 -2.87 0.58 -28.56
N GLY A 14 -4.14 0.39 -28.19
CA GLY A 14 -4.95 1.44 -27.61
C GLY A 14 -4.60 1.56 -26.13
N GLY A 15 -4.01 2.68 -25.71
CA GLY A 15 -3.79 2.93 -24.28
C GLY A 15 -5.12 2.90 -23.50
N PRO A 16 -5.10 2.86 -22.15
CA PRO A 16 -6.32 2.84 -21.35
C PRO A 16 -7.27 4.01 -21.64
N ALA A 17 -6.73 5.14 -22.12
CA ALA A 17 -7.51 6.27 -22.62
C ALA A 17 -8.25 5.97 -23.93
N THR A 18 -7.63 5.23 -24.86
CA THR A 18 -8.25 4.84 -26.14
C THR A 18 -9.42 3.90 -25.92
N ALA A 19 -9.28 2.89 -25.05
CA ALA A 19 -10.37 1.98 -24.70
C ALA A 19 -11.55 2.71 -24.01
N ALA A 20 -11.25 3.70 -23.16
CA ALA A 20 -12.28 4.52 -22.53
C ALA A 20 -13.05 5.39 -23.54
N ILE A 21 -12.35 5.93 -24.55
CA ILE A 21 -12.96 6.70 -25.63
C ILE A 21 -13.86 5.81 -26.49
N GLU A 22 -13.41 4.61 -26.87
CA GLU A 22 -14.22 3.66 -27.65
C GLU A 22 -15.50 3.25 -26.91
N GLU A 23 -15.42 2.95 -25.61
CA GLU A 23 -16.60 2.64 -24.80
C GLU A 23 -17.55 3.84 -24.67
N LEU A 24 -17.00 5.05 -24.59
CA LEU A 24 -17.81 6.27 -24.54
C LEU A 24 -18.53 6.51 -25.86
N GLU A 25 -17.85 6.36 -27.00
CA GLU A 25 -18.45 6.47 -28.33
C GLU A 25 -19.60 5.47 -28.51
N GLN A 26 -19.41 4.23 -28.04
CA GLN A 26 -20.46 3.21 -28.04
C GLN A 26 -21.65 3.59 -27.12
N ALA A 27 -21.38 4.16 -25.95
CA ALA A 27 -22.42 4.56 -25.00
C ALA A 27 -23.23 5.78 -25.50
N ILE A 28 -22.58 6.68 -26.26
CA ILE A 28 -23.24 7.82 -26.92
C ILE A 28 -24.13 7.31 -28.06
N GLY A 29 -23.59 6.46 -28.95
CA GLY A 29 -24.31 5.94 -30.12
C GLY A 29 -24.92 7.07 -30.94
N ASP A 30 -26.21 6.94 -31.28
CA ASP A 30 -26.98 7.95 -32.03
C ASP A 30 -27.77 8.90 -31.10
N ARG A 31 -27.41 9.03 -29.82
CA ARG A 31 -28.10 9.93 -28.90
C ARG A 31 -27.86 11.39 -29.25
N GLU A 32 -28.93 12.16 -29.31
CA GLU A 32 -28.89 13.62 -29.35
C GLU A 32 -29.12 14.18 -27.95
N PHE A 33 -28.37 15.22 -27.59
CA PHE A 33 -28.51 15.93 -26.31
C PHE A 33 -29.16 17.29 -26.55
N GLY A 34 -30.18 17.62 -25.76
CA GLY A 34 -30.93 18.86 -25.87
C GLY A 34 -30.22 20.06 -25.23
N SER A 35 -29.20 19.83 -24.40
CA SER A 35 -28.37 20.89 -23.84
C SER A 35 -26.98 20.37 -23.39
N THR A 36 -26.07 21.31 -23.11
CA THR A 36 -24.74 21.01 -22.56
C THR A 36 -24.84 20.39 -21.17
N GLU A 37 -25.82 20.80 -20.36
CA GLU A 37 -26.06 20.24 -19.03
C GLU A 37 -26.48 18.76 -19.11
N GLU A 38 -27.31 18.41 -20.09
CA GLU A 38 -27.70 17.02 -20.33
C GLU A 38 -26.51 16.16 -20.75
N LEU A 39 -25.65 16.69 -21.64
CA LEU A 39 -24.40 16.02 -22.02
C LEU A 39 -23.47 15.83 -20.82
N GLN A 40 -23.29 16.84 -19.97
CA GLN A 40 -22.45 16.75 -18.78
C GLN A 40 -22.98 15.70 -17.81
N ALA A 41 -24.29 15.70 -17.52
CA ALA A 41 -24.90 14.70 -16.65
C ALA A 41 -24.73 13.27 -17.19
N PHE A 42 -24.80 13.10 -18.52
CA PHE A 42 -24.51 11.83 -19.16
C PHE A 42 -23.05 11.40 -18.97
N LEU A 43 -22.10 12.30 -19.22
CA LEU A 43 -20.67 12.01 -19.05
C LEU A 43 -20.32 11.65 -17.61
N ASP A 44 -20.87 12.38 -16.64
CA ASP A 44 -20.67 12.11 -15.21
C ASP A 44 -21.21 10.73 -14.83
N SER A 45 -22.39 10.37 -15.34
CA SER A 45 -22.99 9.04 -15.12
C SER A 45 -22.16 7.92 -15.75
N PHE A 46 -21.68 8.12 -16.99
CA PHE A 46 -20.83 7.15 -17.68
C PHE A 46 -19.51 6.93 -16.92
N GLN A 47 -18.83 8.00 -16.53
CA GLN A 47 -17.58 7.92 -15.76
C GLN A 47 -17.81 7.24 -14.42
N PHE A 48 -18.87 7.60 -13.71
CA PHE A 48 -19.23 6.97 -12.44
C PHE A 48 -19.42 5.45 -12.60
N GLN A 49 -20.23 5.03 -13.58
CA GLN A 49 -20.49 3.61 -13.84
C GLN A 49 -19.23 2.84 -14.20
N ARG A 50 -18.41 3.39 -15.10
CA ARG A 50 -17.15 2.76 -15.52
C ARG A 50 -16.19 2.60 -14.33
N ASN A 51 -16.02 3.63 -13.50
CA ASN A 51 -15.08 3.62 -12.40
C ASN A 51 -15.55 2.80 -11.18
N HIS A 52 -16.86 2.53 -11.08
CA HIS A 52 -17.46 1.68 -10.04
C HIS A 52 -17.68 0.23 -10.49
N ARG A 53 -17.49 -0.09 -11.76
CA ARG A 53 -17.58 -1.45 -12.27
C ARG A 53 -16.37 -2.26 -11.85
N CYS A 54 -16.60 -3.45 -11.29
CA CYS A 54 -15.55 -4.43 -11.00
C CYS A 54 -14.76 -4.79 -12.26
N PHE A 55 -13.44 -4.87 -12.12
CA PHE A 55 -12.54 -5.22 -13.20
C PHE A 55 -11.73 -6.47 -12.84
N GLU A 56 -11.69 -7.44 -13.76
CA GLU A 56 -11.10 -8.77 -13.53
C GLU A 56 -9.60 -8.68 -13.23
N ASP A 57 -8.87 -7.84 -13.97
CA ASP A 57 -7.44 -7.61 -13.76
C ASP A 57 -7.15 -6.98 -12.38
N PHE A 58 -8.14 -6.29 -11.80
CA PHE A 58 -8.09 -5.77 -10.43
C PHE A 58 -8.63 -6.76 -9.39
N ARG A 59 -8.73 -8.04 -9.77
CA ARG A 59 -9.21 -9.14 -8.92
C ARG A 59 -10.60 -8.87 -8.35
N GLY A 60 -11.45 -8.20 -9.14
CA GLY A 60 -12.82 -7.85 -8.76
C GLY A 60 -12.98 -6.47 -8.13
N LEU A 61 -11.90 -5.73 -7.87
CA LEU A 61 -12.01 -4.33 -7.46
C LEU A 61 -12.39 -3.44 -8.64
N SER A 62 -13.09 -2.34 -8.36
CA SER A 62 -13.31 -1.29 -9.36
C SER A 62 -12.06 -0.41 -9.52
N PRO A 63 -11.92 0.34 -10.62
CA PRO A 63 -10.87 1.34 -10.78
C PRO A 63 -10.79 2.34 -9.61
N ASP A 64 -11.92 2.81 -9.10
CA ASP A 64 -11.93 3.72 -7.94
C ASP A 64 -11.41 3.04 -6.67
N GLN A 65 -11.80 1.79 -6.41
CA GLN A 65 -11.30 1.02 -5.28
C GLN A 65 -9.80 0.72 -5.40
N MET A 66 -9.33 0.36 -6.59
CA MET A 66 -7.90 0.13 -6.84
C MET A 66 -7.08 1.41 -6.65
N ARG A 67 -7.58 2.55 -7.14
CA ARG A 67 -6.95 3.85 -6.91
C ARG A 67 -6.85 4.16 -5.40
N GLN A 68 -7.94 3.93 -4.66
CA GLN A 68 -7.95 4.12 -3.21
C GLN A 68 -6.91 3.24 -2.51
N LEU A 69 -6.82 1.97 -2.89
CA LEU A 69 -5.80 1.06 -2.36
C LEU A 69 -4.37 1.51 -2.66
N LEU A 70 -4.10 2.01 -3.87
CA LEU A 70 -2.75 2.41 -4.30
C LEU A 70 -2.29 3.74 -3.68
N HIS A 71 -3.21 4.68 -3.49
CA HIS A 71 -2.85 6.03 -3.04
C HIS A 71 -3.17 6.29 -1.56
N PHE A 72 -4.13 5.57 -0.98
CA PHE A 72 -4.63 5.75 0.38
C PHE A 72 -4.84 4.39 1.09
N PRO A 73 -3.84 3.48 1.09
CA PRO A 73 -4.01 2.09 1.54
C PRO A 73 -4.50 1.95 3.00
N LEU A 74 -4.13 2.88 3.87
CA LEU A 74 -4.50 2.87 5.29
C LEU A 74 -5.75 3.70 5.60
N GLU A 75 -6.28 4.44 4.63
CA GLU A 75 -7.42 5.36 4.78
C GLU A 75 -8.64 4.90 3.96
N SER A 76 -8.62 3.65 3.48
CA SER A 76 -9.64 3.08 2.58
C SER A 76 -10.38 1.90 3.23
N PRO A 77 -11.15 2.11 4.31
CA PRO A 77 -11.78 1.04 5.08
C PRO A 77 -12.81 0.22 4.28
N ASP A 78 -13.34 0.78 3.20
CA ASP A 78 -14.26 0.10 2.27
C ASP A 78 -13.54 -0.90 1.34
N VAL A 79 -12.20 -0.83 1.25
CA VAL A 79 -11.37 -1.70 0.39
C VAL A 79 -10.47 -2.59 1.23
N LEU A 80 -9.84 -2.05 2.27
CA LEU A 80 -8.93 -2.76 3.15
C LEU A 80 -9.11 -2.25 4.58
N GLN A 81 -9.33 -3.17 5.53
CA GLN A 81 -9.25 -2.86 6.95
C GLN A 81 -7.96 -3.45 7.51
N VAL A 82 -7.08 -2.58 7.98
CA VAL A 82 -5.90 -2.98 8.73
C VAL A 82 -6.27 -3.05 10.20
N SER A 83 -6.16 -4.24 10.80
CA SER A 83 -6.36 -4.38 12.23
C SER A 83 -5.29 -3.59 12.98
N THR A 84 -5.71 -2.70 13.87
CA THR A 84 -4.84 -2.00 14.82
C THR A 84 -4.64 -2.77 16.11
N VAL A 85 -5.36 -3.89 16.27
CA VAL A 85 -5.28 -4.78 17.42
C VAL A 85 -4.62 -6.08 16.96
N LEU A 86 -3.51 -6.43 17.60
CA LEU A 86 -2.87 -7.72 17.40
C LEU A 86 -3.66 -8.80 18.15
N GLU A 87 -3.89 -9.94 17.51
CA GLU A 87 -4.61 -11.07 18.11
C GLU A 87 -3.87 -11.69 19.30
N SER A 88 -2.54 -11.54 19.32
CA SER A 88 -1.67 -11.95 20.42
C SER A 88 -0.46 -11.03 20.48
N GLU A 89 0.25 -11.06 21.60
CA GLU A 89 1.50 -10.33 21.73
C GLU A 89 2.52 -10.84 20.71
N PRO A 90 3.14 -9.96 19.91
CA PRO A 90 3.98 -10.39 18.80
C PRO A 90 5.24 -11.09 19.32
N ASP A 91 5.37 -12.38 19.00
CA ASP A 91 6.58 -13.16 19.26
C ASP A 91 7.66 -12.89 18.19
N ALA A 92 8.11 -11.63 18.16
CA ALA A 92 9.16 -11.18 17.27
C ALA A 92 10.35 -10.67 18.10
N PRO A 93 11.61 -10.98 17.70
CA PRO A 93 12.80 -10.47 18.37
C PRO A 93 12.80 -8.94 18.59
N LEU A 94 12.25 -8.18 17.64
CA LEU A 94 12.16 -6.73 17.75
C LEU A 94 11.16 -6.27 18.83
N ALA A 95 10.03 -6.96 18.96
CA ALA A 95 9.03 -6.66 19.99
C ALA A 95 9.60 -6.92 21.40
N GLN A 96 10.33 -8.03 21.56
CA GLN A 96 11.05 -8.33 22.80
C GLN A 96 12.10 -7.26 23.14
N LEU A 97 12.88 -6.81 22.15
CA LEU A 97 13.85 -5.71 22.33
C LEU A 97 13.17 -4.41 22.75
N PHE A 98 12.04 -4.08 22.12
CA PHE A 98 11.26 -2.90 22.47
C PHE A 98 10.72 -2.98 23.91
N GLY A 99 10.23 -4.14 24.34
CA GLY A 99 9.81 -4.38 25.73
C GLY A 99 10.94 -4.12 26.73
N LEU A 100 12.13 -4.66 26.48
CA LEU A 100 13.32 -4.43 27.32
C LEU A 100 13.72 -2.94 27.37
N LEU A 101 13.60 -2.22 26.24
CA LEU A 101 13.85 -0.78 26.20
C LEU A 101 12.81 -0.01 27.03
N ALA A 102 11.53 -0.32 26.87
CA ALA A 102 10.45 0.32 27.60
C ALA A 102 10.58 0.10 29.12
N GLU A 103 10.92 -1.11 29.54
CA GLU A 103 11.16 -1.45 30.94
C GLU A 103 12.36 -0.70 31.52
N ALA A 104 13.49 -0.66 30.79
CA ALA A 104 14.69 0.06 31.24
C ALA A 104 14.48 1.57 31.34
N ILE A 105 13.62 2.15 30.49
CA ILE A 105 13.25 3.57 30.56
C ILE A 105 12.30 3.81 31.74
N GLY A 106 11.32 2.91 31.92
CA GLY A 106 10.34 2.97 32.99
C GLY A 106 9.45 4.22 32.96
N GLY A 107 8.51 4.32 33.92
CA GLY A 107 7.54 5.42 33.95
C GLY A 107 8.12 6.80 34.29
N LYS A 108 9.33 6.88 34.86
CA LYS A 108 10.00 8.14 35.20
C LYS A 108 10.92 8.65 34.08
N GLY A 109 11.08 7.86 33.03
CA GLY A 109 12.08 8.10 32.01
C GLY A 109 13.50 7.87 32.54
N LEU A 110 14.45 7.91 31.61
CA LEU A 110 15.85 7.68 31.89
C LEU A 110 16.65 8.93 31.56
N LYS A 111 17.47 9.39 32.52
CA LYS A 111 18.26 10.62 32.33
C LYS A 111 19.27 10.41 31.19
N PRO A 112 19.24 11.23 30.14
CA PRO A 112 20.22 11.14 29.07
C PRO A 112 21.64 11.47 29.57
N THR A 113 22.65 11.06 28.79
CA THR A 113 24.02 11.55 29.00
C THR A 113 24.09 13.06 28.80
N ALA A 114 25.20 13.70 29.18
CA ALA A 114 25.42 15.14 28.97
C ALA A 114 25.29 15.59 27.50
N LYS A 115 25.44 14.67 26.54
CA LYS A 115 25.27 14.91 25.10
C LYS A 115 23.88 14.53 24.56
N GLY A 116 22.95 14.13 25.44
CA GLY A 116 21.60 13.69 25.05
C GLY A 116 21.50 12.24 24.60
N ASN A 117 22.59 11.46 24.58
CA ASN A 117 22.55 10.05 24.18
C ASN A 117 21.93 9.15 25.25
N PHE A 118 21.43 7.99 24.83
CA PHE A 118 21.02 6.92 25.74
C PHE A 118 22.22 6.40 26.55
N PRO A 119 22.11 6.29 27.89
CA PRO A 119 23.18 5.80 28.75
C PRO A 119 23.66 4.38 28.43
N ARG A 120 24.98 4.19 28.50
CA ARG A 120 25.66 2.95 28.12
C ARG A 120 25.31 1.74 28.99
N ASN A 121 25.09 1.93 30.29
CA ASN A 121 24.83 0.81 31.21
C ASN A 121 23.49 0.13 30.89
N PRO A 122 22.36 0.86 30.80
CA PRO A 122 21.10 0.32 30.27
C PRO A 122 21.24 -0.35 28.90
N CYS A 123 21.95 0.25 27.94
CA CYS A 123 22.21 -0.40 26.63
C CYS A 123 22.86 -1.79 26.79
N ARG A 124 23.85 -1.92 27.69
CA ARG A 124 24.57 -3.17 27.90
C ARG A 124 23.66 -4.23 28.51
N GLU A 125 22.87 -3.85 29.51
CA GLU A 125 21.93 -4.75 30.19
C GLU A 125 20.86 -5.26 29.23
N ILE A 126 20.24 -4.35 28.46
CA ILE A 126 19.24 -4.68 27.43
C ILE A 126 19.84 -5.63 26.39
N MET A 127 21.05 -5.35 25.89
CA MET A 127 21.70 -6.20 24.89
C MET A 127 22.00 -7.60 25.44
N GLN A 128 22.42 -7.71 26.70
CA GLN A 128 22.67 -9.00 27.33
C GLN A 128 21.36 -9.79 27.53
N ALA A 129 20.29 -9.13 27.97
CA ALA A 129 18.98 -9.76 28.14
C ALA A 129 18.41 -10.22 26.79
N TRP A 130 18.45 -9.35 25.77
CA TRP A 130 17.95 -9.67 24.44
C TRP A 130 18.69 -10.85 23.81
N ARG A 131 20.03 -10.87 23.87
CA ARG A 131 20.83 -12.00 23.36
C ARG A 131 20.45 -13.35 23.97
N ARG A 132 20.11 -13.37 25.27
CA ARG A 132 19.63 -14.59 25.94
C ARG A 132 18.27 -15.04 25.40
N LEU A 133 17.36 -14.10 25.16
CA LEU A 133 16.03 -14.40 24.62
C LEU A 133 16.11 -14.97 23.19
N ILE A 134 16.99 -14.43 22.36
CA ILE A 134 17.12 -14.84 20.95
C ILE A 134 18.21 -15.90 20.70
N ASN A 135 18.80 -16.48 21.76
CA ASN A 135 19.91 -17.44 21.69
C ASN A 135 21.10 -16.99 20.81
N LEU A 136 21.39 -15.67 20.77
CA LEU A 136 22.49 -15.12 19.99
C LEU A 136 23.81 -15.24 20.78
N PRO A 137 24.88 -15.83 20.20
CA PRO A 137 26.15 -15.99 20.90
C PRO A 137 26.76 -14.63 21.29
N PRO A 138 27.60 -14.58 22.35
CA PRO A 138 28.27 -13.36 22.75
C PRO A 138 29.14 -12.83 21.60
N ALA A 139 29.06 -11.53 21.32
CA ALA A 139 30.00 -10.87 20.44
C ALA A 139 31.42 -11.06 21.00
N GLN A 140 32.32 -11.59 20.18
CA GLN A 140 33.74 -11.67 20.50
C GLN A 140 34.25 -10.25 20.73
N SER A 141 34.92 -10.02 21.85
CA SER A 141 35.56 -8.75 22.14
C SER A 141 36.57 -8.45 21.04
N ALA A 142 36.42 -7.31 20.36
CA ALA A 142 37.53 -6.75 19.59
C ALA A 142 38.58 -6.31 20.62
N GLU A 143 39.70 -7.01 20.65
CA GLU A 143 40.93 -6.62 21.36
C GLU A 143 41.50 -5.30 20.82
#